data_AF-A0A846DWJ2-F1
#
_entry.id   AF-A0A846DWJ2-F1
#
_cell.length_a   1.000
_cell.length_b   1.000
_cell.length_c   1.000
_cell.angle_alpha   90.00
_cell.angle_beta   90.00
_cell.angle_gamma   90.00
#
_symmetry.space_group_name_H-M   'P 1'
#
loop_
_entity.id
_entity.type
_entity.pdbx_description
1 polymer ?
#
loop_
_entity_poly.entity_id
_entity_poly.type
_entity_poly.pdbx_seq_one_letter_code
_entity_poly.pdbx_strand_id
1 'polypeptide(L)'
;MRKPVRIGIGGPVGSGKTALLDRLCKQMRQHYSIAAITNDIFTREDAEFLIRSGALSRDRIQGVETGGCPHTAIRDDTSMNQYAMDQMLLLHPDLDILFLESGGDNLAATFSPELV
;
A
#
# COMPACT_ATOMS: atom_id res chain seq x y z
N MET A 1 16.94 8.88 11.29
CA MET A 1 15.57 8.31 11.33
C MET A 1 15.64 6.88 10.82
N ARG A 2 14.95 5.95 11.49
CA ARG A 2 14.86 4.56 11.02
C ARG A 2 13.97 4.56 9.77
N LYS A 3 14.43 3.94 8.68
CA LYS A 3 13.60 3.72 7.50
C LYS A 3 12.73 2.47 7.76
N PRO A 4 11.41 2.52 7.58
CA PRO A 4 10.59 1.32 7.68
C PRO A 4 10.95 0.34 6.59
N VAL A 5 10.67 -0.93 6.83
CA VAL A 5 10.69 -1.94 5.78
C VAL A 5 9.49 -1.68 4.87
N ARG A 6 9.73 -1.59 3.56
CA ARG A 6 8.69 -1.40 2.55
C ARG A 6 8.37 -2.76 1.93
N ILE A 7 7.09 -3.10 1.83
CA ILE A 7 6.66 -4.41 1.34
C ILE A 7 5.57 -4.21 0.28
N GLY A 8 5.88 -4.58 -0.95
CA GLY A 8 4.94 -4.59 -2.06
C GLY A 8 4.07 -5.85 -2.06
N ILE A 9 2.76 -5.69 -2.19
CA ILE A 9 1.78 -6.78 -2.36
C ILE A 9 1.23 -6.67 -3.79
N GLY A 10 1.78 -7.48 -4.68
CA GLY A 10 1.39 -7.56 -6.09
C GLY A 10 0.57 -8.81 -6.41
N GLY A 11 -0.10 -8.79 -7.56
CA GLY A 11 -0.82 -9.94 -8.09
C GLY A 11 -2.05 -9.57 -8.94
N PRO A 12 -2.72 -10.56 -9.57
CA PRO A 12 -3.91 -10.33 -10.39
C PRO A 12 -5.07 -9.66 -9.67
N VAL A 13 -5.98 -9.09 -10.48
CA VAL A 13 -7.30 -8.66 -10.00
C VAL A 13 -8.02 -9.87 -9.41
N GLY A 14 -8.59 -9.73 -8.21
CA GLY A 14 -9.31 -10.81 -7.52
C GLY A 14 -8.45 -11.88 -6.84
N SER A 15 -7.11 -11.76 -6.83
CA SER A 15 -6.23 -12.76 -6.20
C SER A 15 -6.19 -12.71 -4.67
N GLY A 16 -6.91 -11.79 -4.04
CA GLY A 16 -6.99 -11.66 -2.57
C GLY A 16 -5.93 -10.77 -1.91
N LYS A 17 -5.30 -9.85 -2.66
CA LYS A 17 -4.28 -8.90 -2.15
C LYS A 17 -4.77 -8.09 -0.94
N THR A 18 -5.90 -7.40 -1.08
CA THR A 18 -6.52 -6.61 -0.01
C THR A 18 -6.91 -7.47 1.20
N ALA A 19 -7.39 -8.69 0.97
CA ALA A 19 -7.73 -9.63 2.03
C ALA A 19 -6.48 -10.14 2.80
N LEU A 20 -5.36 -10.32 2.10
CA LEU A 20 -4.08 -10.61 2.72
C LEU A 20 -3.59 -9.42 3.55
N LEU A 21 -3.63 -8.21 2.98
CA LEU A 21 -3.22 -6.98 3.65
C LEU A 21 -4.04 -6.73 4.93
N ASP A 22 -5.36 -6.86 4.88
CA ASP A 22 -6.25 -6.74 6.06
C ASP A 22 -5.81 -7.67 7.20
N ARG A 23 -5.55 -8.95 6.88
CA ARG A 23 -5.11 -9.94 7.87
C ARG A 23 -3.73 -9.62 8.43
N LEU A 24 -2.78 -9.25 7.58
CA LEU A 24 -1.43 -8.86 8.02
C LEU A 24 -1.49 -7.68 8.96
N CYS A 25 -2.20 -6.60 8.59
CA CYS A 25 -2.38 -5.43 9.44
C CYS A 25 -2.99 -5.80 10.80
N LYS A 26 -4.08 -6.56 10.83
CA LYS A 26 -4.76 -6.94 12.08
C LYS A 26 -3.87 -7.77 13.02
N GLN A 27 -3.08 -8.69 12.47
CA GLN A 27 -2.20 -9.56 13.26
C GLN A 27 -0.93 -8.83 13.74
N MET A 28 -0.37 -7.95 12.92
CA MET A 28 0.95 -7.36 13.17
C MET A 28 0.90 -6.02 13.90
N ARG A 29 -0.20 -5.26 13.81
CA ARG A 29 -0.32 -3.90 14.40
C ARG A 29 -0.17 -3.82 15.92
N GLN A 30 -0.22 -4.95 16.63
CA GLN A 30 0.01 -4.99 18.08
C GLN A 30 1.50 -4.97 18.43
N HIS A 31 2.37 -5.29 17.48
CA HIS A 31 3.81 -5.47 17.69
C HIS A 31 4.67 -4.50 16.87
N TYR A 32 4.12 -3.95 15.79
CA TYR A 32 4.83 -3.05 14.88
C TYR A 32 4.00 -1.80 14.61
N SER A 33 4.67 -0.67 14.41
CA SER A 33 4.04 0.52 13.83
C SER A 33 3.91 0.33 12.32
N ILE A 34 2.67 0.24 11.82
CA ILE A 34 2.37 -0.14 10.44
C ILE A 34 1.53 0.95 9.75
N ALA A 35 1.74 1.12 8.46
CA ALA A 35 0.84 1.83 7.56
C ALA A 35 0.66 1.07 6.23
N ALA A 36 -0.39 1.41 5.49
CA ALA A 36 -0.73 0.79 4.21
C ALA A 36 -1.09 1.84 3.16
N ILE A 37 -0.58 1.63 1.95
CA ILE A 37 -0.95 2.35 0.74
C ILE A 37 -1.60 1.36 -0.21
N THR A 38 -2.77 1.69 -0.75
CA THR A 38 -3.45 0.83 -1.74
C THR A 38 -3.61 1.58 -3.05
N ASN A 39 -3.19 0.96 -4.15
CA ASN A 39 -3.42 1.50 -5.48
C ASN A 39 -4.75 0.99 -6.01
N ASP A 40 -5.51 1.86 -6.66
CA ASP A 40 -6.69 1.48 -7.44
C ASP A 40 -6.79 2.43 -8.65
N ILE A 41 -7.43 1.99 -9.73
CA ILE A 41 -7.38 2.68 -11.03
C ILE A 41 -8.24 3.95 -11.01
N PHE A 42 -9.47 3.84 -10.49
CA PHE A 42 -10.48 4.92 -10.55
C PHE A 42 -11.20 5.17 -9.22
N THR A 43 -10.89 4.40 -8.17
CA THR A 43 -11.59 4.49 -6.90
C THR A 43 -10.61 4.44 -5.73
N ARG A 44 -11.14 4.45 -4.51
CA ARG A 44 -10.37 4.26 -3.28
C ARG A 44 -10.95 3.11 -2.45
N GLU A 45 -11.66 2.19 -3.10
CA GLU A 45 -12.46 1.16 -2.45
C GLU A 45 -11.61 0.26 -1.55
N ASP A 46 -10.40 -0.11 -1.95
CA ASP A 46 -9.50 -0.93 -1.14
C ASP A 46 -9.08 -0.22 0.16
N ALA A 47 -8.74 1.06 0.08
CA ALA A 47 -8.41 1.87 1.25
C ALA A 47 -9.62 2.02 2.18
N GLU A 48 -10.79 2.31 1.62
CA GLU A 48 -12.03 2.42 2.38
C GLU A 48 -12.44 1.09 3.03
N PHE A 49 -12.25 -0.02 2.33
CA PHE A 49 -12.47 -1.36 2.85
C PHE A 49 -11.57 -1.62 4.07
N LEU A 50 -10.27 -1.36 3.98
CA LEU A 50 -9.33 -1.54 5.10
C LEU A 50 -9.69 -0.66 6.31
N ILE A 51 -10.19 0.55 6.07
CA ILE A 51 -10.67 1.44 7.13
C ILE A 51 -11.93 0.84 7.78
N ARG A 52 -12.93 0.43 6.98
CA ARG A 52 -14.19 -0.14 7.48
C ARG A 52 -13.97 -1.48 8.18
N SER A 53 -13.02 -2.29 7.72
CA SER A 53 -12.67 -3.57 8.33
C SER A 53 -11.93 -3.40 9.67
N GLY A 54 -11.49 -2.18 9.98
CA GLY A 54 -10.68 -1.85 11.13
C GLY A 54 -9.29 -2.46 11.04
N ALA A 55 -8.67 -2.51 9.85
CA ALA A 55 -7.31 -3.00 9.66
C ALA A 55 -6.30 -2.15 10.43
N LEU A 56 -6.33 -0.83 10.23
CA LEU A 56 -5.54 0.19 10.92
C LEU A 56 -6.41 1.43 11.18
N SER A 57 -5.87 2.42 11.89
CA SER A 57 -6.51 3.74 11.98
C SER A 57 -6.51 4.43 10.62
N ARG A 58 -7.49 5.30 10.38
CA ARG A 58 -7.70 5.96 9.07
C ARG A 58 -6.47 6.73 8.58
N ASP A 59 -5.78 7.39 9.49
CA ASP A 59 -4.56 8.16 9.25
C ASP A 59 -3.35 7.31 8.86
N ARG A 60 -3.46 5.97 8.93
CA ARG A 60 -2.42 5.00 8.55
C ARG A 60 -2.77 4.23 7.27
N ILE A 61 -3.85 4.60 6.59
CA ILE A 61 -4.30 3.99 5.34
C ILE A 61 -4.47 5.10 4.30
N GLN A 62 -3.79 4.97 3.17
CA GLN A 62 -3.87 5.94 2.07
C GLN A 62 -4.19 5.22 0.76
N GLY A 63 -5.30 5.58 0.11
CA GLY A 63 -5.57 5.15 -1.26
C GLY A 63 -4.87 6.05 -2.28
N VAL A 64 -4.27 5.48 -3.32
CA VAL A 64 -3.68 6.19 -4.46
C VAL A 64 -4.44 5.79 -5.72
N GLU A 65 -5.06 6.78 -6.37
CA GLU A 65 -5.70 6.60 -7.66
C GLU A 65 -4.63 6.66 -8.75
N THR A 66 -4.35 5.54 -9.41
CA THR A 66 -3.22 5.42 -10.34
C THR A 66 -3.56 5.84 -11.78
N GLY A 67 -4.85 5.96 -12.10
CA GLY A 67 -5.29 5.99 -13.49
C GLY A 67 -5.07 4.65 -14.19
N GLY A 68 -5.17 4.66 -15.53
CA GLY A 68 -5.44 3.47 -16.36
C GLY A 68 -4.42 2.32 -16.38
N CYS A 69 -3.16 2.51 -15.96
CA CYS A 69 -2.12 1.46 -16.04
C CYS A 69 -1.48 1.19 -14.66
N PRO A 70 -1.95 0.16 -13.92
CA PRO A 70 -1.44 -0.16 -12.57
C PRO A 70 0.07 -0.41 -12.50
N HIS A 71 0.67 -1.10 -13.49
CA HIS A 71 2.13 -1.34 -13.52
C HIS A 71 2.92 -0.05 -13.56
N THR A 72 2.41 0.99 -14.23
CA THR A 72 3.11 2.27 -14.35
C THR A 72 3.33 2.85 -12.96
N ALA A 73 2.29 2.88 -12.13
CA ALA A 73 2.33 3.45 -10.79
C ALA A 73 3.28 2.74 -9.82
N ILE A 74 3.65 1.48 -10.10
CA ILE A 74 4.55 0.69 -9.26
C ILE A 74 5.92 0.42 -9.88
N ARG A 75 6.14 0.77 -11.15
CA ARG A 75 7.37 0.46 -11.88
C ARG A 75 7.91 1.62 -12.71
N ASP A 76 7.10 2.13 -13.64
CA ASP A 76 7.58 3.02 -14.70
C ASP A 76 7.49 4.51 -14.31
N ASP A 77 6.46 4.90 -13.54
CA ASP A 77 6.33 6.21 -12.90
C ASP A 77 5.77 6.03 -11.49
N THR A 78 6.67 6.05 -10.50
CA THR A 78 6.36 5.77 -9.10
C THR A 78 6.11 7.03 -8.28
N SER A 79 6.03 8.20 -8.91
CA SER A 79 5.96 9.51 -8.26
C SER A 79 4.81 9.64 -7.27
N MET A 80 3.61 9.18 -7.63
CA MET A 80 2.43 9.22 -6.76
C MET A 80 2.61 8.37 -5.51
N ASN A 81 3.19 7.18 -5.66
CA ASN A 81 3.44 6.28 -4.53
C ASN A 81 4.56 6.80 -3.63
N GLN A 82 5.64 7.35 -4.20
CA GLN A 82 6.69 7.98 -3.43
C GLN A 82 6.16 9.15 -2.60
N TYR A 83 5.35 10.01 -3.21
CA TYR A 83 4.70 11.10 -2.49
C TYR A 83 3.84 10.58 -1.33
N ALA A 84 3.02 9.56 -1.56
CA ALA A 84 2.20 8.95 -0.51
C ALA A 84 3.05 8.33 0.62
N MET A 85 4.16 7.66 0.29
CA MET A 85 5.11 7.12 1.26
C MET A 85 5.75 8.22 2.10
N ASP A 86 6.21 9.31 1.46
CA ASP A 86 6.83 10.43 2.15
C ASP A 86 5.86 11.12 3.11
N GLN A 87 4.60 11.32 2.69
CA GLN A 87 3.56 11.84 3.58
C GLN A 87 3.32 10.91 4.78
N MET A 88 3.27 9.60 4.55
CA MET A 88 3.06 8.62 5.61
C MET A 88 4.21 8.62 6.63
N LEU A 89 5.46 8.74 6.15
CA LEU A 89 6.66 8.86 6.99
C LEU A 89 6.71 10.15 7.80
N LEU A 90 6.24 11.26 7.23
CA LEU A 90 6.14 12.54 7.92
C LEU A 90 5.10 12.50 9.05
N LEU A 91 3.95 11.87 8.81
CA LEU A 91 2.87 11.75 9.78
C LEU A 91 3.18 10.73 10.89
N HIS A 92 3.90 9.66 10.56
CA HIS A 92 4.20 8.54 11.47
C HIS A 92 5.72 8.24 11.49
N PRO A 93 6.52 9.08 12.17
CA PRO A 93 7.98 8.93 12.21
C PRO A 93 8.45 7.66 12.95
N ASP A 94 7.55 6.96 13.64
CA ASP A 94 7.77 5.71 14.36
C ASP A 94 7.54 4.45 13.49
N LEU A 95 7.17 4.59 12.21
CA LEU A 95 6.85 3.46 11.34
C LEU A 95 7.97 2.40 11.27
N ASP A 96 7.59 1.15 11.53
CA ASP A 96 8.43 -0.03 11.33
C ASP A 96 8.21 -0.63 9.93
N ILE A 97 6.95 -0.67 9.45
CA ILE A 97 6.55 -1.35 8.20
C ILE A 97 5.58 -0.48 7.40
N LEU A 98 5.81 -0.39 6.09
CA LEU A 98 4.91 0.24 5.14
C LEU A 98 4.53 -0.74 4.03
N PHE A 99 3.25 -1.10 3.96
CA PHE A 99 2.73 -1.93 2.87
C PHE A 99 2.30 -1.08 1.68
N LEU A 100 2.55 -1.58 0.47
CA LEU A 100 2.03 -1.03 -0.78
C LEU A 100 1.31 -2.13 -1.57
N GLU A 101 -0.01 -2.07 -1.65
CA GLU A 101 -0.80 -2.93 -2.52
C GLU A 101 -0.89 -2.35 -3.95
N SER A 102 -0.64 -3.17 -4.97
CA SER A 102 -0.86 -2.78 -6.36
C SER A 102 -2.35 -2.89 -6.77
N GLY A 103 -2.78 -2.11 -7.76
CA GLY A 103 -4.19 -2.09 -8.24
C GLY A 103 -4.66 -3.32 -9.02
N GLY A 104 -3.95 -4.45 -8.88
CA GLY A 104 -4.19 -5.65 -9.67
C GLY A 104 -3.57 -5.57 -11.06
N ASP A 105 -2.76 -6.57 -11.41
CA ASP A 105 -2.03 -6.57 -12.69
C ASP A 105 -1.73 -7.99 -13.18
N ASN A 106 -1.21 -8.14 -14.39
CA ASN A 106 -0.82 -9.42 -14.95
C ASN A 106 0.43 -10.01 -14.26
N LEU A 107 0.83 -11.21 -14.69
CA LEU A 107 1.93 -11.98 -14.10
C LEU A 107 3.32 -11.35 -14.27
N ALA A 108 3.48 -10.36 -15.14
CA ALA A 108 4.74 -9.66 -15.37
C ALA A 108 4.93 -8.42 -14.47
N ALA A 109 3.97 -8.15 -13.58
CA ALA A 109 4.06 -6.99 -12.70
C ALA A 109 5.13 -7.16 -11.62
N THR A 110 6.01 -6.16 -11.51
CA THR A 110 7.11 -6.10 -10.55
C THR A 110 7.21 -4.70 -9.98
N PHE A 111 7.57 -4.58 -8.71
CA PHE A 111 7.80 -3.28 -8.08
C PHE A 111 9.17 -2.70 -8.47
N SER A 112 9.23 -1.39 -8.65
CA SER A 112 10.49 -0.63 -8.73
C SER A 112 11.25 -0.74 -7.40
N PRO A 113 12.59 -0.87 -7.42
CA PRO A 113 13.43 -0.79 -6.22
C PRO A 113 13.28 0.51 -5.41
N GLU A 114 12.67 1.54 -5.99
CA GLU A 114 12.41 2.79 -5.29
C GLU A 114 11.24 2.67 -4.29
N LEU A 115 10.36 1.69 -4.49
CA LEU A 115 9.15 1.47 -3.70
C LEU A 115 9.28 0.37 -2.64
N VAL A 116 10.16 -0.63 -2.85
CA VAL A 116 10.31 -1.81 -1.98
C VAL A 116 11.74 -2.06 -1.57
#